data_AF-A0A6C1B0B1-F1
#
_entry.id   AF-A0A6C1B0B1-F1
#
_cell.length_a   1.000
_cell.length_b   1.000
_cell.length_c   1.000
_cell.angle_alpha   90.00
_cell.angle_beta   90.00
_cell.angle_gamma   90.00
#
_symmetry.space_group_name_H-M   'P 1'
#
loop_
_entity.id
_entity.type
_entity.pdbx_description
1 polymer ?
#
loop_
_entity_poly.entity_id
_entity_poly.type
_entity_poly.pdbx_seq_one_letter_code
_entity_poly.pdbx_strand_id
1 'polypeptide(L)' 'MKARAPEIPLKEFAGGHDDFAQAARVAAACDAFRADDEGEWVADEPRSCYNCRARRWTRDAFVCLKGRL' A
#
# COMPACT_ATOMS: atom_id res chain seq x y z
N MET A 1 28.43 -6.52 -11.39
CA MET A 1 27.58 -7.47 -10.64
C MET A 1 26.45 -6.64 -10.03
N LYS A 2 25.19 -6.76 -10.51
CA LYS A 2 24.07 -6.08 -9.85
C LYS A 2 23.60 -6.96 -8.70
N ALA A 3 23.67 -6.45 -7.47
CA ALA A 3 23.08 -7.15 -6.33
C ALA A 3 21.59 -7.38 -6.61
N ARG A 4 21.13 -8.63 -6.52
CA ARG A 4 19.71 -8.94 -6.49
C ARG A 4 19.12 -8.25 -5.25
N ALA A 5 18.04 -7.49 -5.43
CA ALA A 5 17.30 -6.96 -4.29
C ALA A 5 16.84 -8.15 -3.42
N PRO A 6 16.85 -8.01 -2.09
CA PRO A 6 16.34 -9.07 -1.21
C PRO A 6 14.89 -9.39 -1.59
N GLU A 7 14.58 -10.69 -1.67
CA GLU A 7 13.21 -11.17 -1.90
C GLU A 7 12.39 -10.86 -0.64
N ILE A 8 11.60 -9.79 -0.68
CA ILE A 8 10.69 -9.44 0.41
C ILE A 8 9.48 -10.38 0.31
N PRO A 9 9.17 -11.21 1.32
CA PRO A 9 7.94 -11.99 1.31
C PRO A 9 6.74 -11.03 1.32
N LEU A 10 5.94 -11.09 0.26
CA LEU A 10 4.77 -10.24 0.08
C LEU A 10 3.59 -10.85 0.83
N LYS A 11 3.19 -10.22 1.94
CA LYS A 11 1.98 -10.59 2.67
C LYS A 11 0.78 -9.83 2.09
N GLU A 12 -0.32 -10.54 1.91
CA GLU A 12 -1.61 -9.96 1.54
C GLU A 12 -2.23 -9.23 2.74
N PHE A 13 -2.85 -8.09 2.47
CA PHE A 13 -3.54 -7.31 3.49
C PHE A 13 -4.73 -8.08 4.05
N ALA A 14 -4.77 -8.25 5.38
CA ALA A 14 -5.78 -9.09 6.04
C ALA A 14 -7.18 -8.47 6.06
N GLY A 15 -7.31 -7.15 5.90
CA GLY A 15 -8.58 -6.44 5.93
C GLY A 15 -9.36 -6.42 4.61
N GLY A 16 -8.91 -7.12 3.57
CA GLY A 16 -9.65 -7.21 2.32
C GLY A 16 -9.72 -5.89 1.53
N HIS A 17 -10.80 -5.69 0.77
CA HIS A 17 -11.06 -4.46 0.00
C HIS A 17 -11.79 -3.36 0.80
N ASP A 18 -12.33 -3.69 1.97
CA ASP A 18 -13.28 -2.81 2.68
C ASP A 18 -12.79 -2.31 4.05
N ASP A 19 -11.65 -2.77 4.57
CA ASP A 19 -11.12 -2.30 5.86
C ASP A 19 -10.30 -1.00 5.72
N PHE A 20 -11.01 0.07 5.35
CA PHE A 20 -10.48 1.43 5.22
C PHE A 20 -9.82 1.92 6.52
N ALA A 21 -10.36 1.54 7.67
CA ALA A 21 -9.85 1.96 8.97
C ALA A 21 -8.48 1.35 9.25
N GLN A 22 -8.32 0.04 9.04
CA GLN A 22 -7.02 -0.61 9.22
C GLN A 22 -6.01 -0.15 8.16
N ALA A 23 -6.43 -0.02 6.90
CA ALA A 23 -5.57 0.48 5.83
C ALA A 23 -5.06 1.91 6.09
N ALA A 24 -5.89 2.80 6.64
CA ALA A 24 -5.50 4.14 7.04
C ALA A 24 -4.51 4.14 8.22
N ARG A 25 -4.76 3.31 9.24
CA ARG A 25 -3.86 3.16 10.40
C ARG A 25 -2.46 2.70 9.98
N VAL A 26 -2.39 1.67 9.13
CA VAL A 26 -1.11 1.15 8.61
C VAL A 26 -0.40 2.21 7.77
N ALA A 27 -1.13 2.90 6.88
CA ALA A 27 -0.55 3.94 6.04
C ALA A 27 -0.02 5.13 6.85
N ALA A 28 -0.73 5.55 7.90
CA ALA A 28 -0.33 6.66 8.77
C ALA A 28 1.02 6.40 9.46
N ALA A 29 1.30 5.16 9.85
CA ALA A 29 2.56 4.76 10.48
C ALA A 29 3.66 4.32 9.49
N CYS A 30 3.39 4.34 8.18
CA CYS A 30 4.31 3.79 7.18
C CYS A 30 5.22 4.85 6.56
N ASP A 31 6.52 4.80 6.86
CA ASP A 31 7.53 5.69 6.25
C ASP A 31 7.77 5.45 4.75
N ALA A 32 7.37 4.28 4.24
CA ALA A 32 7.49 3.95 2.82
C ALA A 32 6.22 4.31 2.01
N PHE A 33 5.23 4.95 2.64
CA PHE A 33 4.02 5.36 1.98
C PHE A 33 4.33 6.36 0.86
N ARG A 34 3.76 6.11 -0.32
CA ARG A 34 3.81 7.03 -1.44
C ARG A 34 2.43 7.10 -2.06
N ALA A 35 1.79 8.25 -1.96
CA ALA A 35 0.50 8.49 -2.59
C ALA A 35 0.55 8.17 -4.09
N ASP A 36 -0.42 7.40 -4.55
CA ASP A 36 -0.69 7.11 -5.96
C ASP A 36 -1.40 8.32 -6.54
N ASP A 37 -0.59 9.25 -7.08
CA ASP A 37 -1.07 10.50 -7.67
C ASP A 37 -1.36 10.24 -9.15
N GLU A 38 -2.64 10.11 -9.49
CA GLU A 38 -3.15 10.25 -10.86
C GLU A 38 -3.62 11.71 -11.00
N GLY A 39 -2.74 12.56 -11.54
CA GLY A 39 -2.84 14.02 -11.45
C GLY A 39 -4.22 14.62 -11.80
N GLU A 40 -4.59 15.64 -11.02
CA GLU A 40 -5.88 16.38 -10.95
C GLU A 40 -6.87 15.90 -9.87
N TRP A 41 -6.40 15.61 -8.64
CA TRP A 41 -7.30 15.46 -7.49
C TRP A 41 -7.57 16.81 -6.80
N VAL A 42 -8.85 17.22 -6.78
CA VAL A 42 -9.35 18.46 -6.15
C VAL A 42 -9.85 18.20 -4.70
N ALA A 43 -9.60 17.03 -4.11
CA ALA A 43 -10.01 16.73 -2.73
C ALA A 43 -8.98 15.85 -2.00
N ASP A 44 -8.78 16.12 -0.71
CA ASP A 44 -7.89 15.37 0.19
C ASP A 44 -8.39 13.92 0.33
N GLU A 45 -7.76 12.99 -0.37
CA GLU A 45 -7.98 11.57 -0.10
C GLU A 45 -7.32 11.17 1.21
N PRO A 46 -8.03 10.43 2.08
CA PRO A 46 -7.45 9.97 3.32
C PRO A 46 -6.26 9.07 3.03
N ARG A 47 -5.11 9.39 3.67
CA ARG A 47 -3.90 8.56 3.62
C ARG A 47 -4.24 7.11 4.00
N SER A 48 -4.22 6.22 3.01
CA SER A 48 -4.61 4.82 3.14
C SER A 48 -3.74 3.92 2.26
N CYS A 49 -3.49 2.67 2.67
CA CYS A 49 -2.75 1.71 1.85
C CYS A 49 -3.41 1.45 0.49
N TYR A 50 -4.73 1.65 0.40
CA TYR A 50 -5.48 1.63 -0.87
C TYR A 50 -5.02 2.71 -1.86
N ASN A 51 -4.43 3.80 -1.38
CA ASN A 51 -3.97 4.94 -2.18
C ASN A 51 -2.44 4.99 -2.27
N CYS A 52 -1.76 3.86 -2.03
CA CYS A 52 -0.30 3.77 -2.07
C CYS A 52 0.20 3.15 -3.38
N ARG A 53 1.23 3.74 -4.01
CA ARG A 53 1.89 3.20 -5.22
C ARG A 53 2.53 1.83 -5.02
N ALA A 54 2.87 1.51 -3.77
CA ALA A 54 3.49 0.23 -3.41
C ALA A 54 2.48 -0.93 -3.36
N ARG A 55 1.17 -0.67 -3.53
CA ARG A 55 0.15 -1.73 -3.54
C ARG A 55 0.16 -2.51 -4.85
N ARG A 56 -0.20 -3.78 -4.78
CA ARG A 56 -0.59 -4.59 -5.93
C ARG A 56 -1.85 -5.35 -5.58
N TRP A 57 -2.94 -5.05 -6.28
CA TRP A 57 -4.22 -5.70 -6.07
C TRP A 57 -4.11 -7.21 -6.28
N THR A 58 -4.78 -7.94 -5.42
CA THR A 58 -5.02 -9.37 -5.54
C THR A 58 -6.53 -9.58 -5.70
N ARG A 59 -6.95 -10.84 -5.76
CA ARG A 59 -8.37 -11.17 -5.83
C ARG A 59 -9.15 -10.68 -4.62
N ASP A 60 -8.56 -10.80 -3.43
CA ASP A 60 -9.27 -10.61 -2.16
C ASP A 60 -8.84 -9.32 -1.44
N ALA A 61 -7.66 -8.78 -1.75
CA ALA A 61 -7.12 -7.56 -1.15
C ALA A 61 -6.01 -6.93 -2.03
N PHE A 62 -4.84 -6.69 -1.45
CA PHE A 62 -3.62 -6.26 -2.11
C PHE A 62 -2.38 -6.72 -1.31
N VAL A 63 -1.22 -6.75 -1.96
CA VAL A 63 0.09 -6.91 -1.30
C VAL A 63 0.88 -5.60 -1.34
N CYS A 64 1.79 -5.41 -0.37
CA CYS A 64 2.69 -4.26 -0.33
C CYS A 64 4.09 -4.64 -0.81
N LEU A 65 4.54 -4.05 -1.91
CA LEU A 65 5.87 -4.26 -2.48
C LEU A 65 7.03 -3.75 -1.61
N LYS A 66 6.72 -3.08 -0.49
CA LYS A 66 7.70 -2.61 0.50
C LYS A 66 7.67 -3.42 1.81
N GLY A 67 6.77 -4.39 1.95
CA GLY A 67 6.65 -5.22 3.16
C GLY A 67 6.30 -4.39 4.41
N ARG A 68 5.26 -3.55 4.33
CA ARG A 68 4.81 -2.65 5.40
C ARG A 68 3.34 -2.86 5.78
N LEU A 69 2.82 -4.08 5.60
CA LEU A 69 1.46 -4.52 5.97
C LEU A 69 1.48 -5.45 7.18
#